data_AF-A0A2S7TJL0-F1
#
_entry.id   AF-A0A2S7TJL0-F1
#
_cell.length_a   1.000
_cell.length_b   1.000
_cell.length_c   1.000
_cell.angle_alpha   90.00
_cell.angle_beta   90.00
_cell.angle_gamma   90.00
#
_symmetry.space_group_name_H-M   'P 1'
#
loop_
_entity.id
_entity.type
_entity.pdbx_description
1 polymer ?
#
loop_
_entity_poly.entity_id
_entity_poly.type
_entity_poly.pdbx_seq_one_letter_code
_entity_poly.pdbx_strand_id
1 'polypeptide(L)'
;MTEKNTIWEKFKTGIENKDLIYLISNSKDSIICVDCIPSENDKLQASELIFKNHLGKLYNPELIGGMKYSNYKTDSIIRISYSFGKLLGNESSSTIYMFDKSDGKYLFTGMMTIP
;
A
#
# COMPACT_ATOMS: atom_id res chain seq x y z
N MET A 1 19.18 -1.91 10.51
CA MET A 1 18.98 -1.71 9.05
C MET A 1 17.75 -2.53 8.69
N THR A 2 16.63 -1.91 8.32
CA THR A 2 15.42 -2.66 7.97
C THR A 2 15.61 -3.36 6.63
N GLU A 3 15.44 -4.66 6.60
CA GLU A 3 15.61 -5.49 5.40
C GLU A 3 14.57 -5.08 4.33
N LYS A 4 14.97 -5.09 3.05
CA LYS A 4 14.01 -4.84 1.97
C LYS A 4 13.02 -5.99 1.89
N ASN A 5 11.72 -5.70 1.79
CA ASN A 5 10.70 -6.72 1.63
C ASN A 5 10.47 -7.00 0.13
N THR A 6 10.81 -8.20 -0.33
CA THR A 6 10.75 -8.57 -1.75
C THR A 6 9.34 -8.54 -2.33
N ILE A 7 8.30 -8.79 -1.53
CA ILE A 7 6.90 -8.70 -1.99
C ILE A 7 6.53 -7.24 -2.24
N TRP A 8 6.88 -6.36 -1.31
CA TRP A 8 6.66 -4.93 -1.48
C TRP A 8 7.42 -4.35 -2.67
N GLU A 9 8.70 -4.67 -2.83
CA GLU A 9 9.49 -4.13 -3.95
C GLU A 9 8.90 -4.53 -5.31
N LYS A 10 8.46 -5.80 -5.46
CA LYS A 10 7.78 -6.24 -6.68
C LYS A 10 6.44 -5.54 -6.88
N PHE A 11 5.67 -5.36 -5.80
CA PHE A 11 4.40 -4.65 -5.85
C PHE A 11 4.57 -3.19 -6.26
N LYS A 12 5.55 -2.50 -5.65
CA LYS A 12 5.98 -1.15 -5.99
C LYS A 12 6.36 -1.03 -7.47
N THR A 13 7.16 -1.95 -7.99
CA THR A 13 7.49 -1.99 -9.44
C THR A 13 6.24 -2.16 -10.31
N GLY A 14 5.28 -3.01 -9.89
CA GLY A 14 4.00 -3.15 -10.58
C GLY A 14 3.19 -1.85 -10.61
N ILE A 15 3.18 -1.09 -9.51
CA ILE A 15 2.56 0.24 -9.44
C ILE A 15 3.25 1.21 -10.40
N GLU A 16 4.58 1.31 -10.33
CA GLU A 16 5.38 2.24 -11.13
C GLU A 16 5.25 1.98 -12.64
N ASN A 17 5.14 0.70 -13.02
CA ASN A 17 4.92 0.28 -14.41
C ASN A 17 3.45 0.30 -14.84
N LYS A 18 2.52 0.62 -13.93
CA LYS A 18 1.07 0.54 -14.15
C LYS A 18 0.61 -0.83 -14.67
N ASP A 19 1.24 -1.90 -14.19
CA ASP A 19 0.92 -3.28 -14.59
C ASP A 19 -0.35 -3.76 -13.90
N LEU A 20 -1.51 -3.39 -14.47
CA LEU A 20 -2.82 -3.71 -13.90
C LEU A 20 -3.04 -5.23 -13.73
N ILE A 21 -2.54 -6.04 -14.66
CA ILE A 21 -2.70 -7.51 -14.60
C ILE A 21 -1.95 -8.05 -13.38
N TYR A 22 -0.71 -7.60 -13.18
CA TYR A 22 0.07 -7.96 -12.00
C TYR A 22 -0.59 -7.46 -10.71
N LEU A 23 -1.01 -6.20 -10.66
CA LEU A 23 -1.59 -5.60 -9.46
C LEU A 23 -2.87 -6.34 -9.03
N ILE A 24 -3.77 -6.63 -9.97
CA ILE A 24 -5.02 -7.35 -9.70
C ILE A 24 -4.71 -8.78 -9.22
N SER A 25 -3.85 -9.52 -9.92
CA SER A 25 -3.49 -10.91 -9.57
C SER A 25 -2.68 -11.07 -8.27
N ASN A 26 -2.17 -9.98 -7.72
CA ASN A 26 -1.42 -9.94 -6.46
C ASN A 26 -2.16 -9.14 -5.36
N SER A 27 -3.47 -8.95 -5.52
CA SER A 27 -4.34 -8.30 -4.54
C SER A 27 -5.56 -9.17 -4.24
N LYS A 28 -6.26 -8.84 -3.16
CA LYS A 28 -7.63 -9.32 -2.97
C LYS A 28 -8.58 -8.64 -3.96
N ASP A 29 -9.70 -9.30 -4.26
CA ASP A 29 -10.75 -8.75 -5.14
C ASP A 29 -11.27 -7.40 -4.61
N SER A 30 -11.31 -7.26 -3.28
CA SER A 30 -11.58 -5.99 -2.61
C SER A 30 -10.48 -5.64 -1.62
N ILE A 31 -10.09 -4.37 -1.60
CA ILE A 31 -9.04 -3.80 -0.75
C ILE A 31 -9.55 -2.59 0.01
N ILE A 32 -8.89 -2.25 1.10
CA ILE A 32 -9.07 -0.97 1.79
C ILE A 32 -8.13 0.05 1.14
N CYS A 33 -8.61 1.24 0.80
CA CYS A 33 -7.73 2.35 0.47
C CYS A 33 -8.25 3.63 1.13
N VAL A 34 -7.68 3.95 2.29
CA VAL A 34 -7.92 5.22 2.96
C VAL A 34 -7.41 6.33 2.04
N ASP A 35 -8.19 7.39 1.86
CA ASP A 35 -7.86 8.55 1.03
C ASP A 35 -7.87 8.34 -0.50
N CYS A 36 -8.18 7.14 -1.00
CA CYS A 36 -8.41 6.94 -2.44
C CYS A 36 -9.73 7.57 -2.90
N ILE A 37 -10.81 7.36 -2.13
CA ILE A 37 -12.18 7.80 -2.43
C ILE A 37 -12.73 8.51 -1.19
N PRO A 38 -12.78 9.86 -1.17
CA PRO A 38 -13.13 10.63 0.03
C PRO A 38 -14.47 10.26 0.69
N SER A 39 -15.47 9.85 -0.10
CA SER A 39 -16.79 9.44 0.39
C SER A 39 -16.87 7.99 0.89
N GLU A 40 -15.80 7.22 0.70
CA GLU A 40 -15.76 5.77 0.95
C GLU A 40 -14.50 5.35 1.72
N ASN A 41 -13.94 6.29 2.50
CA ASN A 41 -12.87 5.99 3.44
C ASN A 41 -13.26 4.78 4.31
N ASP A 42 -12.29 3.89 4.50
CA ASP A 42 -12.39 2.67 5.29
C ASP A 42 -13.36 1.58 4.77
N LYS A 43 -13.93 1.75 3.57
CA LYS A 43 -14.73 0.69 2.93
C LYS A 43 -13.86 -0.21 2.05
N LEU A 44 -14.27 -1.48 1.95
CA LEU A 44 -13.74 -2.39 0.94
C LEU A 44 -14.18 -1.93 -0.46
N GLN A 45 -13.19 -1.73 -1.33
CA GLN A 45 -13.35 -1.28 -2.70
C GLN A 45 -12.81 -2.34 -3.65
N ALA A 46 -13.44 -2.51 -4.81
CA ALA A 46 -12.90 -3.39 -5.85
C ALA A 46 -11.46 -2.97 -6.20
N SER A 47 -10.50 -3.89 -6.10
CA SER A 47 -9.08 -3.57 -6.30
C SER A 47 -8.81 -3.07 -7.71
N GLU A 48 -9.49 -3.64 -8.71
CA GLU A 48 -9.45 -3.18 -10.09
C GLU A 48 -9.88 -1.71 -10.23
N LEU A 49 -10.93 -1.27 -9.52
CA LEU A 49 -11.38 0.13 -9.55
C LEU A 49 -10.31 1.06 -9.00
N ILE A 50 -9.69 0.68 -7.88
CA ILE A 50 -8.60 1.46 -7.26
C ILE A 50 -7.41 1.55 -8.19
N PHE A 51 -6.96 0.45 -8.80
CA PHE A 51 -5.78 0.47 -9.66
C PHE A 51 -6.00 1.22 -10.97
N LYS A 52 -7.22 1.21 -11.53
CA LYS A 52 -7.53 1.95 -12.76
C LYS A 52 -7.68 3.46 -12.53
N ASN A 53 -8.33 3.85 -11.43
CA ASN A 53 -8.79 5.23 -11.27
C ASN A 53 -8.07 6.00 -10.14
N HIS A 54 -7.48 5.29 -9.17
CA HIS A 54 -6.96 5.88 -7.93
C HIS A 54 -5.51 5.49 -7.61
N LEU A 55 -4.76 4.95 -8.59
CA LEU A 55 -3.38 4.48 -8.36
C LEU A 55 -2.45 5.56 -7.79
N GLY A 56 -2.58 6.81 -8.24
CA GLY A 56 -1.78 7.93 -7.71
C GLY A 56 -2.16 8.35 -6.28
N LYS A 57 -3.34 7.98 -5.80
CA LYS A 57 -3.74 8.14 -4.39
C LYS A 57 -3.21 6.99 -3.55
N LEU A 58 -3.19 5.78 -4.11
CA LEU A 58 -2.63 4.60 -3.47
C LEU A 58 -1.12 4.74 -3.25
N TYR A 59 -0.39 5.30 -4.22
CA TYR A 59 1.06 5.44 -4.20
C TYR A 59 1.47 6.79 -4.78
N ASN A 60 2.07 7.63 -3.93
CA ASN A 60 2.60 8.93 -4.34
C ASN A 60 4.13 8.86 -4.52
N PRO A 61 4.64 8.70 -5.75
CA PRO A 61 6.07 8.55 -6.00
C PRO A 61 6.91 9.72 -5.50
N GLU A 62 6.36 10.95 -5.47
CA GLU A 62 7.08 12.13 -4.98
C GLU A 62 7.31 12.07 -3.47
N LEU A 63 6.34 11.51 -2.73
CA LEU A 63 6.44 11.37 -1.28
C LEU A 63 7.26 10.14 -0.88
N ILE A 64 7.01 8.97 -1.47
CA ILE A 64 7.55 7.69 -0.96
C ILE A 64 8.59 7.01 -1.85
N GLY A 65 8.80 7.48 -3.08
CA GLY A 65 9.68 6.82 -4.05
C GLY A 65 11.13 6.65 -3.57
N GLY A 66 11.64 7.63 -2.82
CA GLY A 66 12.99 7.65 -2.24
C GLY A 66 13.08 7.45 -0.73
N MET A 67 11.94 7.27 -0.05
CA MET A 67 11.92 7.11 1.41
C MET A 67 12.26 5.69 1.84
N LYS A 68 12.94 5.58 2.99
CA LYS A 68 13.10 4.29 3.68
C LYS A 68 11.79 3.94 4.37
N TYR A 69 11.38 2.69 4.27
CA TYR A 69 10.25 2.15 5.00
C TYR A 69 10.71 1.20 6.11
N SER A 70 9.86 1.01 7.12
CA SER A 70 9.95 -0.12 8.03
C SER A 70 9.08 -1.28 7.52
N ASN A 71 9.52 -2.50 7.77
CA ASN A 71 8.71 -3.68 7.48
C ASN A 71 8.42 -4.43 8.78
N TYR A 72 7.19 -4.90 8.91
CA TYR A 72 6.77 -5.88 9.90
C TYR A 72 6.22 -7.09 9.15
N LYS A 73 6.69 -8.29 9.50
CA LYS A 73 6.32 -9.53 8.82
C LYS A 73 6.14 -10.66 9.83
N THR A 74 5.05 -11.40 9.69
CA THR A 74 4.80 -12.68 10.36
C THR A 74 4.57 -13.77 9.31
N ASP A 75 4.08 -14.94 9.72
CA ASP A 75 3.65 -16.00 8.80
C ASP A 75 2.33 -15.71 8.09
N SER A 76 1.56 -14.74 8.55
CA SER A 76 0.22 -14.41 8.06
C SER A 76 0.10 -13.01 7.47
N ILE A 77 0.95 -12.06 7.88
CA ILE A 77 0.83 -10.67 7.46
C ILE A 77 2.17 -10.01 7.14
N ILE A 78 2.14 -9.05 6.22
CA ILE A 78 3.20 -8.06 5.99
C ILE A 78 2.59 -6.66 6.09
N ARG A 79 3.29 -5.77 6.79
CA ARG A 79 2.99 -4.35 6.88
C ARG A 79 4.23 -3.56 6.49
N ILE A 80 4.07 -2.64 5.56
CA ILE A 80 5.13 -1.74 5.08
C ILE A 80 4.74 -0.34 5.48
N SER A 81 5.52 0.27 6.38
CA SER A 81 5.19 1.59 6.92
C SER A 81 6.19 2.62 6.45
N TYR A 82 5.68 3.68 5.83
CA TYR A 82 6.40 4.91 5.54
C TYR A 82 5.99 5.94 6.58
N SER A 83 6.94 6.45 7.35
CA SER A 83 6.68 7.46 8.37
C SER A 83 7.13 8.83 7.87
N PHE A 84 6.20 9.78 7.86
CA PHE A 84 6.43 11.16 7.47
C PHE A 84 6.68 11.99 8.72
N GLY A 85 7.91 12.48 8.87
CA GLY A 85 8.21 13.51 9.85
C GLY A 85 7.55 14.83 9.43
N LYS A 86 7.18 15.65 10.42
CA LYS A 86 6.50 16.95 10.30
C LYS A 86 6.87 17.72 9.03
N LEU A 87 6.07 17.62 7.98
CA LEU A 87 6.19 18.47 6.79
C LEU A 87 5.33 19.75 6.95
N LEU A 88 4.19 19.69 7.64
CA LEU A 88 3.35 20.84 8.02
C LEU A 88 2.55 20.53 9.30
N GLY A 89 2.90 21.14 10.44
CA GLY A 89 2.19 20.98 11.72
C GLY A 89 2.85 20.02 12.72
N ASN A 90 2.23 19.85 13.90
CA ASN A 90 2.78 19.08 15.03
C ASN A 90 2.50 17.57 14.96
N GLU A 91 1.82 17.09 13.92
CA GLU A 91 1.41 15.70 13.79
C GLU A 91 2.35 14.97 12.83
N SER A 92 2.81 13.79 13.27
CA SER A 92 3.38 12.80 12.36
C SER A 92 2.26 12.26 11.47
N SER A 93 2.63 11.54 10.41
CA SER A 93 1.71 10.59 9.81
C SER A 93 2.48 9.40 9.28
N SER A 94 1.80 8.28 9.10
CA SER A 94 2.36 7.12 8.43
C SER A 94 1.40 6.55 7.41
N THR A 95 1.93 6.17 6.25
CA THR A 95 1.22 5.35 5.27
C THR A 95 1.64 3.91 5.45
N ILE A 96 0.66 3.02 5.59
CA ILE A 96 0.87 1.58 5.79
C ILE A 96 0.28 0.84 4.61
N TYR A 97 1.12 0.07 3.91
CA TYR A 97 0.69 -0.90 2.91
C TYR A 97 0.55 -2.28 3.55
N MET A 98 -0.57 -2.95 3.27
CA MET A 98 -0.99 -4.17 3.93
C MET A 98 -1.02 -5.33 2.94
N PHE A 99 -0.40 -6.43 3.34
CA PHE A 99 -0.52 -7.71 2.65
C PHE A 99 -0.88 -8.79 3.65
N ASP A 100 -1.86 -9.62 3.30
CA ASP A 100 -2.30 -10.74 4.12
C ASP A 100 -2.17 -12.03 3.33
N LYS A 101 -1.81 -13.11 4.01
CA LYS A 101 -1.62 -14.42 3.39
C LYS A 101 -2.97 -15.08 3.13
N SER A 102 -3.19 -15.50 1.88
CA SER A 102 -4.32 -16.32 1.42
C SER A 102 -3.78 -17.43 0.56
N ASP A 103 -4.18 -18.67 0.81
CA ASP A 103 -3.83 -19.82 -0.05
C ASP A 103 -2.32 -19.97 -0.29
N GLY A 104 -1.52 -19.70 0.76
CA GLY A 104 -0.06 -19.76 0.71
C GLY A 104 0.64 -18.54 0.11
N LYS A 105 -0.10 -17.57 -0.45
CA LYS A 105 0.43 -16.36 -1.10
C LYS A 105 0.07 -15.09 -0.32
N TYR A 106 1.00 -14.15 -0.23
CA TYR A 106 0.68 -12.80 0.27
C TYR A 106 -0.02 -11.98 -0.82
N LEU A 107 -1.22 -11.50 -0.52
CA LEU A 107 -1.99 -10.64 -1.39
C LEU A 107 -2.11 -9.26 -0.77
N PHE A 108 -2.04 -8.23 -1.60
CA PHE A 108 -2.30 -6.87 -1.16
C PHE A 108 -3.76 -6.73 -0.72
N THR A 109 -3.94 -6.21 0.50
CA THR A 109 -5.26 -6.02 1.12
C THR A 109 -5.60 -4.56 1.32
N GLY A 110 -4.63 -3.65 1.20
CA GLY A 110 -4.93 -2.24 1.18
C GLY A 110 -3.82 -1.30 1.63
N MET A 111 -4.21 -0.03 1.68
CA MET A 111 -3.40 1.08 2.18
C MET A 111 -4.21 1.87 3.20
N MET A 112 -3.56 2.27 4.28
CA MET A 112 -4.14 3.20 5.27
C MET A 112 -3.16 4.29 5.67
N THR A 113 -3.70 5.46 5.99
CA THR A 113 -2.96 6.58 6.57
C THR A 113 -3.32 6.69 8.04
N ILE A 114 -2.32 6.81 8.92
CA ILE A 114 -2.51 7.06 10.36
C ILE A 114 -1.79 8.36 10.77
N PRO A 115 -2.35 9.19 11.66
CA PRO A 115 -1.62 10.29 12.32
C PRO A 115 -0.50 9.77 13.24
#